data_AF-A0A950AB00-F1
#
_entry.id   AF-A0A950AB00-F1
#
_cell.length_a   1.000
_cell.length_b   1.000
_cell.length_c   1.000
_cell.angle_alpha   90.00
_cell.angle_beta   90.00
_cell.angle_gamma   90.00
#
_symmetry.space_group_name_H-M   'P 1'
#
loop_
_entity.id
_entity.type
_entity.pdbx_description
1 polymer ?
#
loop_
_entity_poly.entity_id
_entity_poly.type
_entity_poly.pdbx_seq_one_letter_code
_entity_poly.pdbx_strand_id
1 'polypeptide(L)'
;YYLFDLTSLSQRYVNQATLTLSTQNSGWACVKNLGPADSDWWTIQGVSGGDFQPVLIVSTSPTSAVYDVTSIVQAWANGADNHGFVLQGFREDDVSARGNGSCLGTFDGNATLTVTHS
;
A
#
# COMPACT_ATOMS: atom_id res chain seq x y z
N TYR A 1 -2.31 -6.88 -3.20
CA TYR A 1 -2.00 -6.93 -1.76
C TYR A 1 -0.51 -7.06 -1.60
N TYR A 2 0.07 -6.53 -0.51
CA TYR A 2 1.52 -6.58 -0.31
C TYR A 2 1.82 -6.82 1.17
N LEU A 3 2.27 -8.04 1.49
CA LEU A 3 2.70 -8.45 2.82
C LEU A 3 4.22 -8.54 2.83
N PHE A 4 4.85 -7.96 3.86
CA PHE A 4 6.29 -7.96 4.04
C PHE A 4 6.63 -8.54 5.41
N ASP A 5 7.66 -9.39 5.48
CA ASP A 5 8.24 -9.82 6.74
C ASP A 5 9.08 -8.68 7.33
N LEU A 6 8.65 -8.17 8.49
CA LEU A 6 9.30 -7.06 9.21
C LEU A 6 9.86 -7.52 10.56
N THR A 7 9.98 -8.82 10.80
CA THR A 7 10.49 -9.36 12.07
C THR A 7 11.87 -8.81 12.44
N SER A 8 12.72 -8.55 11.45
CA SER A 8 14.06 -7.94 11.62
C SER A 8 14.04 -6.48 12.09
N LEU A 9 12.88 -5.81 12.00
CA LEU A 9 12.65 -4.42 12.40
C LEU A 9 12.01 -4.28 13.78
N SER A 10 11.66 -5.40 14.43
CA SER A 10 11.06 -5.37 15.76
C SER A 10 11.94 -4.59 16.73
N GLN A 11 11.34 -3.62 17.44
CA GLN A 11 12.00 -2.73 18.40
C GLN A 11 13.08 -1.81 17.81
N ARG A 12 13.13 -1.62 16.49
CA ARG A 12 14.02 -0.65 15.84
C ARG A 12 13.29 0.66 15.58
N TYR A 13 14.04 1.76 15.63
CA TYR A 13 13.48 3.05 15.26
C TYR A 13 13.50 3.20 13.74
N VAL A 14 12.32 3.17 13.12
CA VAL A 14 12.16 3.36 11.67
C VAL A 14 12.25 4.85 11.36
N ASN A 15 13.29 5.25 10.66
CA ASN A 15 13.55 6.64 10.25
C ASN A 15 12.71 7.02 9.02
N GLN A 16 12.59 6.09 8.07
CA GLN A 16 11.86 6.27 6.83
C GLN A 16 11.44 4.91 6.28
N ALA A 17 10.24 4.83 5.73
CA ALA A 17 9.81 3.69 4.92
C ALA A 17 9.10 4.15 3.65
N THR A 18 9.51 3.60 2.51
CA THR A 18 8.91 3.89 1.21
C THR A 18 8.40 2.62 0.55
N LEU A 19 7.14 2.64 0.12
CA LEU A 19 6.55 1.58 -0.67
C LEU A 19 6.58 1.99 -2.14
N THR A 20 7.19 1.18 -2.98
CA THR A 20 7.20 1.35 -4.43
C THR A 20 6.28 0.31 -5.06
N LEU A 21 5.29 0.79 -5.80
CA LEU A 21 4.38 -0.03 -6.59
C LEU A 21 4.67 0.20 -8.07
N SER A 22 4.92 -0.86 -8.82
CA SER A 22 5.16 -0.77 -10.26
C SER A 22 3.88 -1.12 -11.02
N THR A 23 3.65 -0.51 -12.17
CA THR A 23 2.47 -0.78 -13.01
C THR A 23 2.85 -1.70 -14.16
N GLN A 24 2.01 -2.70 -14.46
CA GLN A 24 2.25 -3.63 -15.58
C GLN A 24 2.12 -2.95 -16.95
N ASN A 25 1.36 -1.87 -17.02
CA ASN A 25 1.18 -1.06 -18.21
C ASN A 25 1.70 0.36 -17.95
N SER A 26 2.12 1.07 -19.00
CA SER A 26 2.53 2.48 -18.98
C SER A 26 1.37 3.46 -18.70
N GLY A 27 0.30 3.00 -18.05
CA GLY A 27 -0.88 3.76 -17.70
C GLY A 27 -0.88 4.16 -16.23
N TRP A 28 -1.48 5.31 -15.93
CA TRP A 28 -1.65 5.78 -14.55
C TRP A 28 -2.53 4.82 -13.76
N ALA A 29 -2.04 4.37 -12.60
CA ALA A 29 -2.84 3.70 -11.58
C ALA A 29 -3.29 4.75 -10.55
N CYS A 30 -4.60 4.91 -10.36
CA CYS A 30 -5.10 5.88 -9.38
C CYS A 30 -5.33 5.21 -8.03
N VAL A 31 -4.29 5.21 -7.20
CA VAL A 31 -4.43 4.98 -5.77
C VAL A 31 -4.71 6.33 -5.13
N LYS A 32 -5.85 6.44 -4.46
CA LYS A 32 -6.22 7.62 -3.67
C LYS A 32 -5.66 7.49 -2.26
N ASN A 33 -5.85 6.32 -1.66
CA ASN A 33 -5.49 6.05 -0.28
C ASN A 33 -4.73 4.73 -0.17
N LEU A 34 -3.89 4.64 0.84
CA LEU A 34 -3.15 3.43 1.20
C LEU A 34 -3.16 3.31 2.72
N GLY A 35 -3.29 2.10 3.24
CA GLY A 35 -3.34 1.88 4.67
C GLY A 35 -2.88 0.48 5.07
N PRO A 36 -2.64 0.24 6.37
CA PRO A 36 -2.55 -1.11 6.89
C PRO A 36 -3.92 -1.79 6.74
N ALA A 37 -3.92 -3.09 6.41
CA ALA A 37 -5.15 -3.86 6.42
C ALA A 37 -5.65 -4.07 7.86
N ASP A 38 -6.97 -4.08 8.06
CA ASP A 38 -7.58 -4.30 9.39
C ASP A 38 -7.55 -5.77 9.83
N SER A 39 -7.33 -6.68 8.89
CA SER A 39 -7.32 -8.13 9.11
C SER A 39 -6.50 -8.82 8.03
N ASP A 40 -6.19 -10.11 8.26
CA ASP A 40 -5.54 -10.98 7.28
C ASP A 40 -6.39 -11.08 6.01
N TRP A 41 -6.18 -10.17 5.08
CA TRP A 41 -6.98 -10.08 3.86
C TRP A 41 -6.87 -11.37 3.01
N TRP A 42 -5.82 -12.17 3.21
CA TRP A 42 -5.63 -13.49 2.58
C TRP A 42 -6.57 -14.57 3.14
N THR A 43 -7.30 -14.30 4.22
CA THR A 43 -8.25 -15.23 4.84
C THR A 43 -9.70 -14.91 4.53
N ILE A 44 -9.99 -13.74 3.96
CA ILE A 44 -11.37 -13.29 3.70
C ILE A 44 -11.72 -13.37 2.20
N GLN A 45 -12.95 -13.78 1.91
CA GLN A 45 -13.54 -13.71 0.57
C GLN A 45 -14.21 -12.34 0.39
N GLY A 46 -13.43 -11.30 0.06
CA GLY A 46 -13.99 -9.95 -0.12
C GLY A 46 -12.96 -8.83 -0.13
N VAL A 47 -13.46 -7.59 -0.06
CA VAL A 47 -12.62 -6.40 0.10
C VAL A 47 -12.21 -6.31 1.56
N SER A 48 -10.90 -6.22 1.83
CA SER A 48 -10.43 -5.90 3.18
C SER A 48 -10.59 -4.41 3.45
N GLY A 49 -11.11 -4.08 4.62
CA GLY A 49 -10.95 -2.75 5.18
C GLY A 49 -9.48 -2.46 5.49
N GLY A 50 -9.20 -1.19 5.71
CA GLY A 50 -7.94 -0.72 6.26
C GLY A 50 -8.11 0.67 6.85
N ASP A 51 -7.20 1.04 7.75
CA ASP A 51 -7.06 2.40 8.23
C ASP A 51 -6.44 3.26 7.13
N PHE A 52 -7.29 3.73 6.21
CA PHE A 52 -6.89 4.54 5.07
C PHE A 52 -6.51 5.94 5.52
N GLN A 53 -5.22 6.15 5.71
CA GLN A 53 -4.64 7.47 5.88
C GLN A 53 -4.35 8.09 4.51
N PRO A 54 -4.39 9.43 4.37
CA PRO A 54 -3.88 10.08 3.18
C PRO A 54 -2.38 9.80 3.11
N VAL A 55 -1.96 9.01 2.13
CA VAL A 55 -0.54 8.68 1.96
C VAL A 55 0.10 9.70 1.05
N LEU A 56 1.23 10.24 1.50
CA LEU A 56 1.97 11.21 0.71
C LEU A 56 2.64 10.49 -0.46
N ILE A 57 2.23 10.85 -1.67
CA ILE A 57 2.90 10.41 -2.88
C ILE A 57 4.18 11.23 -3.01
N VAL A 58 5.33 10.57 -2.91
CA VAL A 58 6.64 11.22 -2.99
C VAL A 58 7.19 11.24 -4.41
N SER A 59 6.70 10.35 -5.29
CA SER A 59 7.01 10.36 -6.72
C SER A 59 5.99 9.56 -7.53
N THR A 60 5.64 10.07 -8.71
CA THR A 60 4.85 9.35 -9.72
C THR A 60 5.61 9.32 -11.03
N SER A 61 6.00 8.13 -11.48
CA SER A 61 6.47 7.88 -12.84
C SER A 61 5.40 7.10 -13.64
N PRO A 62 5.46 7.08 -14.98
CA PRO A 62 4.50 6.32 -15.80
C PRO A 62 4.48 4.81 -15.52
N THR A 63 5.51 4.29 -14.84
CA THR A 63 5.72 2.85 -14.60
C THR A 63 5.78 2.50 -13.11
N SER A 64 5.80 3.49 -12.21
CA SER A 64 5.85 3.25 -10.77
C SER A 64 5.35 4.44 -9.96
N ALA A 65 4.75 4.14 -8.81
CA ALA A 65 4.35 5.10 -7.80
C ALA A 65 5.05 4.80 -6.47
N VAL A 66 5.57 5.85 -5.84
CA VAL A 66 6.30 5.76 -4.57
C VAL A 66 5.51 6.48 -3.48
N TYR A 67 5.29 5.79 -2.38
CA TYR A 67 4.49 6.22 -1.25
C TYR A 67 5.32 6.25 0.03
N ASP A 68 5.16 7.29 0.83
CA ASP A 68 5.73 7.32 2.19
C ASP A 68 4.82 6.54 3.15
N VAL A 69 5.33 5.41 3.66
CA VAL A 69 4.61 4.53 4.58
C VAL A 69 5.28 4.48 5.96
N THR A 70 6.08 5.50 6.29
CA THR A 70 6.90 5.53 7.50
C THR A 70 6.08 5.30 8.76
N SER A 71 4.94 5.99 8.92
CA SER A 71 4.09 5.86 10.11
C SER A 71 3.50 4.46 10.28
N ILE A 72 3.10 3.81 9.18
CA ILE A 72 2.55 2.45 9.18
C ILE A 72 3.63 1.45 9.62
N VAL A 73 4.82 1.54 9.01
CA VAL A 73 5.93 0.64 9.32
C VAL A 73 6.47 0.88 10.73
N GLN A 74 6.47 2.12 11.21
CA GLN A 74 6.76 2.44 12.61
C GLN A 74 5.79 1.76 13.58
N ALA A 75 4.49 1.78 13.29
CA ALA A 75 3.50 1.11 14.12
C ALA A 75 3.76 -0.40 14.19
N TRP A 76 4.02 -1.05 13.05
CA TRP A 76 4.36 -2.48 13.00
C TRP A 76 5.65 -2.82 13.74
N ALA A 77 6.71 -1.99 13.59
CA ALA A 77 7.96 -2.17 14.31
C ALA A 77 7.79 -2.03 15.85
N ASN A 78 6.78 -1.25 16.28
CA ASN A 78 6.39 -1.06 17.67
C ASN A 78 5.39 -2.10 18.19
N GLY A 79 5.07 -3.13 17.40
CA GLY A 79 4.24 -4.27 17.82
C GLY A 79 2.77 -4.20 17.41
N ALA A 80 2.37 -3.28 16.54
CA ALA A 80 1.07 -3.38 15.88
C ALA A 80 1.03 -4.58 14.92
N ASP A 81 -0.15 -5.18 14.75
CA ASP A 81 -0.33 -6.31 13.85
C ASP A 81 -0.05 -5.92 12.39
N ASN A 82 0.73 -6.75 11.70
CA ASN A 82 1.07 -6.56 10.30
C ASN A 82 0.21 -7.45 9.41
N HIS A 83 -0.90 -6.90 8.95
CA HIS A 83 -1.79 -7.52 7.97
C HIS A 83 -1.46 -7.10 6.52
N GLY A 84 -0.32 -6.44 6.31
CA GLY A 84 0.11 -5.91 5.02
C GLY A 84 -0.61 -4.63 4.61
N PHE A 85 -0.34 -4.18 3.38
CA PHE A 85 -0.91 -2.95 2.81
C PHE A 85 -2.15 -3.23 1.96
N VAL A 86 -3.16 -2.37 2.11
CA VAL A 86 -4.32 -2.24 1.23
C VAL A 86 -4.30 -0.91 0.50
N LEU A 87 -4.82 -0.92 -0.73
CA LEU A 87 -4.90 0.24 -1.60
C LEU A 87 -6.36 0.54 -1.85
N GLN A 88 -6.71 1.82 -1.80
CA GLN A 88 -8.03 2.30 -2.14
C GLN A 88 -7.95 3.25 -3.35
N GLY A 89 -8.81 3.00 -4.34
CA GLY A 89 -8.94 3.80 -5.55
C GLY A 89 -9.71 5.11 -5.31
N PHE A 90 -9.80 5.96 -6.34
CA PHE A 90 -10.55 7.22 -6.25
C PHE A 90 -12.08 7.08 -6.25
N ARG A 91 -12.62 5.93 -6.70
CA ARG A 91 -14.06 5.66 -6.82
C ARG A 91 -14.37 4.24 -6.32
N GLU A 92 -14.62 4.11 -5.03
CA GLU A 92 -15.04 2.83 -4.41
C GLU A 92 -16.53 2.84 -4.01
N ASP A 93 -17.16 4.00 -4.09
CA ASP A 93 -18.56 4.29 -3.75
C ASP A 93 -19.53 4.12 -4.93
N ASP A 94 -19.01 3.92 -6.14
CA ASP A 94 -19.80 3.78 -7.35
C ASP A 94 -19.76 2.33 -7.84
N VAL A 95 -20.87 1.60 -7.67
CA VAL A 95 -21.03 0.24 -8.19
C VAL A 95 -20.86 0.15 -9.71
N SER A 96 -20.99 1.28 -10.43
CA SER A 96 -20.69 1.42 -11.86
C SER A 96 -19.21 1.72 -12.16
N ALA A 97 -18.42 2.13 -11.16
CA ALA A 97 -16.96 2.24 -11.24
C ALA A 97 -16.24 0.87 -11.18
N ARG A 98 -16.98 -0.24 -11.08
CA ARG A 98 -16.50 -1.55 -11.56
C ARG A 98 -16.13 -1.52 -13.05
N GLY A 99 -16.60 -0.52 -13.79
CA GLY A 99 -16.10 -0.17 -15.11
C GLY A 99 -14.71 0.45 -15.02
N ASN A 100 -13.75 -0.24 -15.63
CA ASN A 100 -12.31 0.03 -15.78
C ASN A 100 -11.94 1.38 -16.45
N GLY A 101 -12.74 2.44 -16.28
CA GLY A 101 -12.77 3.60 -17.17
C GLY A 101 -11.84 4.77 -16.84
N SER A 102 -11.15 4.80 -15.70
CA SER A 102 -10.28 5.94 -15.37
C SER A 102 -8.97 5.60 -14.65
N CYS A 103 -8.72 4.34 -14.31
CA CYS A 103 -7.51 3.88 -13.62
C CYS A 103 -7.09 2.53 -14.21
N LEU A 104 -6.35 2.55 -15.33
CA LEU A 104 -6.07 1.37 -16.17
C LEU A 104 -4.73 0.68 -15.87
N GLY A 105 -4.07 1.03 -14.76
CA GLY A 105 -2.87 0.34 -14.31
C GLY A 105 -3.21 -0.80 -13.36
N THR A 106 -3.02 -2.05 -13.77
CA THR A 106 -2.79 -3.14 -12.82
C THR A 106 -1.41 -2.95 -12.24
N PHE A 107 -1.29 -2.88 -10.92
CA PHE A 107 0.01 -2.99 -10.29
C PHE A 107 0.57 -4.38 -10.57
N ASP A 108 1.89 -4.46 -10.78
CA ASP A 108 2.52 -5.75 -10.72
C ASP A 108 2.36 -6.32 -9.29
N GLY A 109 2.33 -7.63 -9.18
CA GLY A 109 2.26 -8.29 -7.87
C GLY A 109 3.50 -8.04 -7.00
N ASN A 110 4.45 -7.21 -7.45
CA ASN A 110 5.79 -7.08 -6.93
C ASN A 110 6.01 -5.67 -6.37
N ALA A 111 5.43 -5.38 -5.21
CA ALA A 111 5.80 -4.16 -4.48
C ALA A 111 7.16 -4.32 -3.81
N THR A 112 7.90 -3.22 -3.73
CA THR A 112 9.14 -3.13 -2.96
C THR A 112 8.94 -2.20 -1.77
N LEU A 113 9.22 -2.69 -0.57
CA LEU A 113 9.28 -1.88 0.64
C LEU A 113 10.75 -1.62 1.00
N THR A 114 11.15 -0.34 1.04
CA THR A 114 12.48 0.07 1.49
C THR A 114 12.35 0.74 2.85
N VAL A 115 13.11 0.26 3.84
CA VAL A 115 13.08 0.79 5.21
C VAL A 115 14.48 1.20 5.64
N THR A 116 14.61 2.42 6.15
CA THR A 116 15.81 2.90 6.84
C THR A 116 15.51 2.98 8.33
N HIS A 117 16.39 2.39 9.15
CA HIS A 117 16.19 2.28 10.59
C HIS A 117 17.53 2.40 11.34
N SER A 118 17.46 2.73 12.63
CA SER A 118 18.59 2.75 13.57
C SER A 118 18.34 1.79 14.73
#